data_AF-Q2HWQ3-F1
#
_entry.id   AF-Q2HWQ3-F1
#
_cell.length_a   1.000
_cell.length_b   1.000
_cell.length_c   1.000
_cell.angle_alpha   90.00
_cell.angle_beta   90.00
_cell.angle_gamma   90.00
#
_symmetry.space_group_name_H-M   'P 1'
#
loop_
_entity.id
_entity.type
_entity.pdbx_description
1 polymer ?
#
loop_
_entity_poly.entity_id
_entity_poly.type
_entity_poly.pdbx_seq_one_letter_code
_entity_poly.pdbx_strand_id
1 'polypeptide(L)'
;EECMFPKATDVSFKNKLYDQHLGKNNAFQKPKVVKGKPEAHFSLLHYAGTVDYNISGWLEKNKDPLNESVVQLYQKSSIKLLAVLYASFSGAEADSGGDAGGKGGKKGGKKKSGSFQTVSAVFRENLG
;
A
#
# COMPACT_ATOMS: atom_id res chain seq x y z
N GLU A 1 -7.89 1.40 -1.87
CA GLU A 1 -8.81 0.35 -2.33
C GLU A 1 -8.12 -0.67 -3.23
N GLU A 2 -7.47 -0.27 -4.33
CA GLU A 2 -6.81 -1.23 -5.25
C GLU A 2 -5.75 -2.15 -4.60
N CYS A 3 -5.03 -1.69 -3.57
CA CYS A 3 -4.04 -2.52 -2.86
C CYS A 3 -4.63 -3.76 -2.19
N MET A 4 -5.95 -3.84 -2.01
CA MET A 4 -6.67 -4.95 -1.37
C MET A 4 -7.08 -6.06 -2.33
N PHE A 5 -7.08 -5.79 -3.65
CA PHE A 5 -7.60 -6.72 -4.64
C PHE A 5 -6.45 -7.55 -5.22
N PRO A 6 -6.48 -8.89 -5.11
CA PRO A 6 -5.37 -9.76 -5.53
C PRO A 6 -4.97 -9.64 -7.01
N LYS A 7 -5.89 -9.13 -7.85
CA LYS A 7 -5.71 -8.97 -9.30
C LYS A 7 -5.64 -7.50 -9.74
N ALA A 8 -5.64 -6.54 -8.81
CA ALA A 8 -5.42 -5.15 -9.17
C ALA A 8 -3.98 -4.95 -9.64
N THR A 9 -3.82 -4.04 -10.60
CA THR A 9 -2.54 -3.70 -11.22
C THR A 9 -2.41 -2.19 -11.25
N ASP A 10 -1.19 -1.68 -11.43
CA ASP A 10 -1.02 -0.23 -11.62
C ASP A 10 -1.85 0.27 -12.83
N VAL A 11 -2.05 -0.58 -13.84
CA VAL A 11 -2.92 -0.29 -14.99
C VAL A 11 -4.40 -0.17 -14.57
N SER A 12 -4.93 -1.07 -13.75
CA SER A 12 -6.31 -0.96 -13.26
C SER A 12 -6.50 0.29 -12.40
N PHE A 13 -5.51 0.61 -11.56
CA PHE A 13 -5.48 1.84 -10.77
C PHE A 13 -5.51 3.09 -11.66
N LYS A 14 -4.67 3.14 -12.70
CA LYS A 14 -4.68 4.23 -13.70
C LYS A 14 -6.05 4.41 -14.33
N ASN A 15 -6.66 3.32 -14.79
CA ASN A 15 -7.94 3.39 -15.49
C ASN A 15 -9.02 3.98 -14.57
N LYS A 16 -9.06 3.55 -13.30
CA LYS A 16 -9.96 4.12 -12.30
C LYS A 16 -9.71 5.61 -12.04
N LEU A 17 -8.44 6.05 -11.98
CA LEU A 17 -8.11 7.47 -11.86
C LEU A 17 -8.65 8.28 -13.06
N TYR A 18 -8.49 7.75 -14.26
CA TYR A 18 -8.97 8.38 -15.48
C TYR A 18 -10.50 8.48 -15.50
N ASP A 19 -11.20 7.38 -15.23
CA ASP A 19 -12.66 7.33 -15.23
C ASP A 19 -13.25 8.30 -14.19
N GLN A 20 -12.57 8.45 -13.06
CA GLN A 20 -13.04 9.28 -11.96
C GLN A 20 -12.70 10.77 -12.12
N HIS A 21 -11.60 11.14 -12.79
CA HIS A 21 -11.10 12.52 -12.78
C HIS A 21 -10.95 13.17 -14.15
N LEU A 22 -10.67 12.41 -15.22
CA LEU A 22 -10.42 13.00 -16.53
C LEU A 22 -11.69 13.69 -17.05
N GLY A 23 -11.56 14.97 -17.43
CA GLY A 23 -12.68 15.79 -17.92
C GLY A 23 -13.64 16.29 -16.82
N LYS A 24 -13.47 15.83 -15.57
CA LYS A 24 -14.25 16.26 -14.40
C LYS A 24 -13.44 17.19 -13.48
N ASN A 25 -12.11 17.04 -13.47
CA ASN A 25 -11.20 17.87 -12.71
C ASN A 25 -10.12 18.46 -13.62
N ASN A 26 -10.08 19.80 -13.72
CA ASN A 26 -9.13 20.53 -14.55
C ASN A 26 -7.65 20.31 -14.15
N ALA A 27 -7.40 19.92 -12.90
CA ALA A 27 -6.05 19.64 -12.41
C ALA A 27 -5.52 18.26 -12.82
N PHE A 28 -6.38 17.35 -13.29
CA PHE A 28 -5.97 16.01 -13.73
C PHE A 28 -5.90 15.95 -15.26
N GLN A 29 -4.72 15.69 -15.80
CA GLN A 29 -4.45 15.77 -17.24
C GLN A 29 -3.77 14.51 -17.79
N LYS A 30 -3.89 14.33 -19.11
CA LYS A 30 -3.06 13.37 -19.84
C LYS A 30 -1.63 13.93 -19.96
N PRO A 31 -0.59 13.10 -19.77
CA PRO A 31 0.77 13.55 -19.87
C PRO A 31 1.15 13.86 -21.31
N LYS A 32 2.02 14.85 -21.49
CA LYS A 32 2.57 15.17 -22.81
C LYS A 32 3.70 14.18 -23.12
N VAL A 33 3.54 13.41 -24.19
CA VAL A 33 4.61 12.52 -24.67
C VAL A 33 5.72 13.35 -25.28
N VAL A 34 6.89 13.38 -24.64
CA VAL A 34 8.07 14.08 -25.12
C VAL A 34 9.17 13.06 -25.38
N LYS A 35 9.72 13.06 -26.60
CA LYS A 35 10.80 12.15 -26.98
C LYS A 35 11.98 12.30 -26.02
N GLY A 36 12.46 11.19 -25.46
CA GLY A 36 13.59 11.16 -24.53
C GLY A 36 13.23 11.41 -23.06
N LYS A 37 11.96 11.68 -22.72
CA LYS A 37 11.51 11.69 -21.33
C LYS A 37 11.07 10.29 -20.87
N PRO A 38 11.23 9.97 -19.56
CA PRO A 38 10.64 8.76 -18.98
C PRO A 38 9.13 8.71 -19.19
N GLU A 39 8.59 7.49 -19.22
CA GLU A 39 7.15 7.26 -19.35
C GLU A 39 6.38 7.91 -18.19
N ALA A 40 5.28 8.56 -18.51
CA ALA A 40 4.33 9.11 -17.55
C ALA A 40 2.92 8.62 -17.88
N HIS A 41 2.11 8.45 -16.84
CA HIS A 41 0.78 7.86 -16.93
C HIS A 41 -0.34 8.87 -16.69
N PHE A 42 -0.12 9.90 -15.87
CA PHE A 42 -0.99 11.05 -15.70
C PHE A 42 -0.17 12.27 -15.26
N SER A 43 -0.76 13.46 -15.37
CA SER A 43 -0.16 14.69 -14.87
C SER A 43 -1.11 15.40 -13.92
N LEU A 44 -0.53 16.06 -12.92
CA LEU A 44 -1.28 16.96 -12.03
C LEU A 44 -0.77 18.38 -12.18
N LEU A 45 -1.69 19.33 -12.20
CA LEU A 45 -1.37 20.74 -12.12
C LEU A 45 -1.24 21.16 -10.65
N HIS A 46 -0.01 21.39 -10.21
CA HIS A 46 0.30 21.97 -8.91
C HIS A 46 0.55 23.47 -9.04
N TYR A 47 0.56 24.19 -7.90
CA TYR A 47 0.80 25.63 -7.87
C TYR A 47 2.13 26.03 -8.54
N ALA A 48 3.16 25.20 -8.39
CA ALA A 48 4.49 25.42 -8.96
C ALA A 48 4.63 24.93 -10.42
N GLY A 49 3.60 24.29 -10.98
CA GLY A 49 3.60 23.78 -12.34
C GLY A 49 3.04 22.36 -12.46
N THR A 50 3.07 21.84 -13.69
CA THR A 50 2.62 20.48 -14.00
C THR A 50 3.68 19.45 -13.65
N VAL A 51 3.27 18.40 -12.95
CA VAL A 51 4.11 17.24 -12.61
C VAL A 51 3.58 16.01 -13.31
N ASP A 52 4.47 15.31 -14.01
CA ASP A 52 4.18 14.05 -14.70
C ASP A 52 4.48 12.87 -13.77
N TYR A 53 3.50 11.99 -13.56
CA TYR A 53 3.61 10.86 -12.63
C TYR A 53 3.72 9.53 -13.36
N ASN A 54 4.69 8.72 -12.94
CA ASN A 54 4.82 7.32 -13.33
C ASN A 54 4.29 6.43 -12.19
N ILE A 55 3.32 5.57 -12.49
CA ILE A 55 2.64 4.72 -11.50
C ILE A 55 3.28 3.36 -11.29
N SER A 56 4.36 3.03 -12.00
CA SER A 56 4.92 1.69 -11.96
C SER A 56 5.39 1.32 -10.54
N GLY A 57 4.90 0.17 -10.07
CA GLY A 57 5.11 -0.38 -8.75
C GLY A 57 4.39 0.38 -7.62
N TRP A 58 3.44 1.27 -7.92
CA TRP A 58 2.76 2.04 -6.88
C TRP A 58 1.93 1.16 -5.96
N LEU A 59 1.17 0.20 -6.51
CA LEU A 59 0.39 -0.70 -5.67
C LEU A 59 1.28 -1.47 -4.70
N GLU A 60 2.41 -1.98 -5.17
CA GLU A 60 3.34 -2.76 -4.35
C GLU A 60 4.03 -1.89 -3.29
N LYS A 61 4.56 -0.73 -3.68
CA LYS A 61 5.14 0.25 -2.75
C LYS A 61 4.16 0.70 -1.67
N ASN A 62 2.86 0.68 -1.98
CA ASN A 62 1.81 1.09 -1.05
C ASN A 62 1.30 -0.06 -0.15
N LYS A 63 1.62 -1.32 -0.47
CA LYS A 63 1.33 -2.50 0.38
C LYS A 63 2.37 -2.70 1.49
N ASP A 64 3.59 -2.22 1.29
CA ASP A 64 4.73 -2.41 2.19
C ASP A 64 4.98 -3.89 2.56
N PRO A 65 5.21 -4.76 1.57
CA PRO A 65 5.36 -6.20 1.80
C PRO A 65 6.66 -6.48 2.57
N LEU A 66 6.53 -6.89 3.83
CA LEU A 66 7.66 -7.42 4.59
C LEU A 66 7.66 -8.95 4.55
N ASN A 67 8.86 -9.53 4.44
CA ASN A 67 9.00 -10.97 4.55
C ASN A 67 8.70 -11.42 5.99
N GLU A 68 7.65 -12.21 6.17
CA GLU A 68 7.19 -12.63 7.50
C GLU A 68 8.24 -13.42 8.29
N SER A 69 8.99 -14.30 7.63
CA SER A 69 10.05 -15.09 8.28
C SER A 69 11.15 -14.19 8.84
N VAL A 70 11.51 -13.12 8.11
CA VAL A 70 12.50 -12.14 8.55
C VAL A 70 11.96 -11.30 9.71
N VAL A 71 10.70 -10.87 9.64
CA VAL A 71 10.03 -10.14 10.75
C VAL A 71 10.02 -11.00 12.01
N GLN A 72 9.64 -12.27 11.91
CA GLN A 72 9.63 -13.20 13.06
C GLN A 72 11.03 -13.42 13.64
N LEU A 73 12.06 -13.48 12.79
CA LEU A 73 13.44 -13.58 13.24
C LEU A 73 13.85 -12.35 14.05
N TYR A 74 13.52 -11.14 13.56
CA TYR A 74 13.86 -9.89 14.24
C TYR A 74 13.09 -9.69 15.55
N GLN A 75 11.83 -10.11 15.63
CA GLN A 75 11.05 -10.14 16.86
C GLN A 75 11.68 -11.02 17.96
N LYS A 76 12.42 -12.06 17.57
CA LYS A 76 13.11 -13.00 18.49
C LYS A 76 14.61 -12.72 18.60
N SER A 77 15.08 -11.58 18.09
CA SER A 77 16.50 -11.25 18.11
C SER A 77 17.03 -11.11 19.54
N SER A 78 18.27 -11.55 19.76
CA SER A 78 19.01 -11.28 21.01
C SER A 78 19.39 -9.80 21.17
N ILE A 79 19.36 -9.02 20.08
CA ILE A 79 19.57 -7.57 20.10
C ILE A 79 18.24 -6.90 20.48
N LYS A 80 18.16 -6.40 21.73
CA LYS A 80 16.94 -5.80 22.28
C LYS A 80 16.35 -4.69 21.40
N LEU A 81 17.19 -3.83 20.82
CA LEU A 81 16.73 -2.76 19.93
C LEU A 81 15.97 -3.31 18.71
N LEU A 82 16.50 -4.37 18.09
CA LEU A 82 15.91 -4.99 16.91
C LEU A 82 14.56 -5.64 17.24
N ALA A 83 14.47 -6.34 18.37
CA ALA A 83 13.22 -6.92 18.85
C ALA A 83 12.15 -5.85 19.14
N VAL A 84 12.55 -4.71 19.72
CA VAL A 84 11.65 -3.58 20.00
C VAL A 84 11.10 -2.96 18.71
N LEU A 85 11.95 -2.73 17.70
CA LEU A 85 11.53 -2.13 16.43
C LEU A 85 10.49 -2.98 15.67
N TYR A 86 10.58 -4.32 15.78
CA TYR A 86 9.69 -5.23 15.07
C TYR A 86 8.51 -5.75 15.91
N ALA A 87 8.36 -5.29 17.15
CA ALA A 87 7.35 -5.79 18.10
C ALA A 87 5.90 -5.59 17.63
N SER A 88 5.63 -4.52 16.87
CA SER A 88 4.28 -4.14 16.42
C SER A 88 3.93 -4.64 15.01
N PHE A 89 4.86 -5.27 14.30
CA PHE A 89 4.60 -5.82 12.96
C PHE A 89 3.86 -7.16 13.08
N SER A 90 2.54 -7.15 12.88
CA SER A 90 1.77 -8.36 12.61
C SER A 90 1.75 -8.62 11.10
N GLY A 91 2.26 -9.77 10.65
CA GLY A 91 2.23 -10.15 9.23
C GLY A 91 0.85 -9.96 8.61
N ALA A 92 0.82 -9.30 7.45
CA ALA A 92 -0.42 -8.90 6.76
C ALA A 92 -1.05 -10.03 5.94
N GLU A 93 -0.48 -11.24 5.90
CA GLU A 93 -0.91 -12.33 5.01
C GLU A 93 -1.37 -13.59 5.78
N ALA A 94 -2.02 -13.43 6.93
CA ALA A 94 -2.56 -14.55 7.70
C ALA A 94 -4.00 -14.99 7.28
N ASP A 95 -4.50 -14.65 6.09
CA ASP A 95 -5.88 -15.00 5.68
C ASP A 95 -6.01 -15.70 4.31
N SER A 96 -4.92 -16.19 3.72
CA SER A 96 -5.01 -17.05 2.54
C SER A 96 -4.36 -18.41 2.76
N GLY A 97 -4.97 -19.22 3.63
CA GLY A 97 -4.68 -20.67 3.65
C GLY A 97 -5.01 -21.37 4.96
N GLY A 98 -5.98 -22.29 4.91
CA GLY A 98 -6.02 -23.45 5.80
C GLY A 98 -7.24 -23.58 6.69
N ASP A 99 -8.10 -24.51 6.30
CA ASP A 99 -9.04 -25.26 7.15
C ASP A 99 -8.34 -25.90 8.38
N ALA A 100 -8.98 -25.82 9.55
CA ALA A 100 -9.03 -26.83 10.62
C ALA A 100 -9.57 -26.23 11.94
N GLY A 101 -10.63 -26.84 12.48
CA GLY A 101 -11.27 -26.42 13.73
C GLY A 101 -10.47 -26.68 15.02
N GLY A 102 -10.96 -26.13 16.14
CA GLY A 102 -10.48 -26.52 17.48
C GLY A 102 -10.64 -25.46 18.56
N LYS A 103 -11.46 -25.76 19.57
CA LYS A 103 -11.87 -24.96 20.74
C LYS A 103 -10.72 -24.39 21.61
N GLY A 104 -10.98 -23.19 22.16
CA GLY A 104 -10.82 -22.89 23.59
C GLY A 104 -9.66 -21.97 24.01
N GLY A 105 -9.98 -20.82 24.63
CA GLY A 105 -9.02 -20.06 25.45
C GLY A 105 -9.19 -18.53 25.44
N LYS A 106 -9.83 -18.00 26.48
CA LYS A 106 -10.14 -16.58 26.69
C LYS A 106 -8.87 -15.80 27.11
N LYS A 107 -8.35 -14.89 26.27
CA LYS A 107 -7.47 -13.76 26.68
C LYS A 107 -7.36 -12.72 25.57
N GLY A 108 -7.84 -11.50 25.85
CA GLY A 108 -7.61 -10.29 25.06
C GLY A 108 -8.29 -10.29 23.70
N GLY A 109 -9.24 -9.37 23.48
CA GLY A 109 -9.89 -9.22 22.18
C GLY A 109 -8.84 -9.09 21.08
N LYS A 110 -8.69 -10.15 20.28
CA LYS A 110 -7.97 -10.13 19.01
C LYS A 110 -8.75 -9.13 18.17
N LYS A 111 -8.28 -7.87 18.14
CA LYS A 111 -8.75 -6.88 17.17
C LYS A 111 -8.74 -7.62 15.83
N LYS A 112 -9.87 -7.57 15.12
CA LYS A 112 -10.01 -8.09 13.76
C LYS A 112 -8.69 -7.84 13.03
N SER A 113 -8.15 -8.91 12.45
CA SER A 113 -6.96 -8.89 11.60
C SER A 113 -6.85 -7.52 10.93
N GLY A 114 -5.77 -6.81 11.24
CA GLY A 114 -5.65 -5.37 11.04
C GLY A 114 -6.15 -4.98 9.67
N SER A 115 -6.92 -3.90 9.61
CA SER A 115 -7.18 -3.24 8.33
C SER A 115 -5.85 -3.17 7.59
N PHE A 116 -5.76 -3.81 6.44
CA PHE A 116 -4.55 -3.79 5.63
C PHE A 116 -4.19 -2.32 5.38
N GLN A 117 -3.20 -1.86 6.14
CA GLN A 117 -2.95 -0.45 6.33
C GLN A 117 -1.96 -0.06 5.25
N THR A 118 -2.46 0.56 4.19
CA THR A 118 -1.58 1.01 3.11
C THR A 118 -0.69 2.15 3.61
N VAL A 119 0.53 2.25 3.08
CA VAL A 119 1.47 3.34 3.38
C VAL A 119 0.80 4.72 3.28
N SER A 120 0.07 4.95 2.19
CA SER A 120 -0.69 6.19 1.97
C SER A 120 -1.80 6.47 2.98
N ALA A 121 -2.35 5.45 3.65
CA ALA A 121 -3.35 5.63 4.70
C ALA A 121 -2.70 6.18 5.98
N VAL A 122 -1.53 5.64 6.37
CA VAL A 122 -0.74 6.13 7.52
C VAL A 122 -0.29 7.57 7.29
N PHE A 123 0.25 7.86 6.10
CA PHE A 123 0.65 9.22 5.76
C PHE A 123 -0.52 10.20 5.83
N ARG A 124 -1.72 9.78 5.43
CA ARG A 124 -2.92 10.62 5.52
C ARG A 124 -3.35 10.87 6.96
N GLU A 125 -3.30 9.85 7.82
CA GLU A 125 -3.60 10.00 9.24
C GLU A 125 -2.64 11.00 9.91
N ASN A 126 -1.35 10.94 9.58
CA ASN A 126 -0.32 11.85 10.12
C ASN A 126 -0.43 13.30 9.61
N LEU A 127 -1.24 13.57 8.58
CA LEU A 127 -1.45 14.91 8.03
C LEU A 127 -2.62 15.66 8.68
N GLY A 128 -3.44 14.99 9.51
CA GLY A 128 -4.54 15.60 10.27
C GLY A 128 -4.08 16.06 11.65
#